data_AF-A0A970PJL7-F1
#
_entry.id   AF-A0A970PJL7-F1
#
_cell.length_a   1.000
_cell.length_b   1.000
_cell.length_c   1.000
_cell.angle_alpha   90.00
_cell.angle_beta   90.00
_cell.angle_gamma   90.00
#
_symmetry.space_group_name_H-M   'P 1'
#
loop_
_entity.id
_entity.type
_entity.pdbx_description
1 polymer ?
#
loop_
_entity_poly.entity_id
_entity_poly.type
_entity_poly.pdbx_seq_one_letter_code
_entity_poly.pdbx_strand_id
1 'polypeptide(L)' 'MAKLYIIIGAYGSGKSEYAINLARECNEAGEDTVLADMDVVNPYFRSRDVRDKFTELGI' A
#
# COMPACT_ATOMS: atom_id res chain seq x y z
N MET A 1 19.61 1.42 -5.89
CA MET A 1 19.22 2.07 -4.62
C MET A 1 17.72 1.82 -4.46
N ALA A 2 17.27 1.34 -3.30
CA ALA A 2 15.84 1.07 -3.09
C ALA A 2 15.05 2.39 -3.05
N LYS A 3 13.89 2.44 -3.71
CA LYS A 3 12.99 3.60 -3.68
C LYS A 3 12.12 3.53 -2.42
N LEU A 4 11.92 4.66 -1.75
CA LEU A 4 11.02 4.77 -0.60
C LEU A 4 9.95 5.82 -0.90
N TYR A 5 8.69 5.39 -0.90
CA TYR A 5 7.53 6.26 -1.05
C TYR A 5 6.85 6.44 0.31
N ILE A 6 6.59 7.69 0.70
CA ILE A 6 5.84 8.03 1.91
C ILE A 6 4.59 8.79 1.49
N ILE A 7 3.42 8.19 1.71
CA ILE A 7 2.13 8.78 1.33
C ILE A 7 1.50 9.46 2.56
N ILE A 8 1.32 10.77 2.49
CA ILE A 8 0.72 11.60 3.54
C ILE A 8 -0.46 12.41 3.02
N GLY A 9 -1.30 12.93 3.91
CA GLY A 9 -2.50 13.68 3.53
C GLY A 9 -3.62 13.62 4.57
N ALA A 10 -4.63 14.46 4.39
CA ALA A 10 -5.76 14.61 5.32
C ALA A 10 -6.59 13.32 5.48
N TYR A 11 -7.36 13.23 6.56
CA TYR A 11 -8.33 12.15 6.76
C TYR A 11 -9.30 12.06 5.58
N GLY A 12 -9.60 10.85 5.11
CA GLY A 12 -10.51 10.64 3.98
C GLY A 12 -9.97 11.01 2.59
N SER A 13 -8.69 11.41 2.46
CA SER A 13 -8.11 11.83 1.18
C SER A 13 -7.70 10.69 0.23
N GLY A 14 -8.08 9.43 0.52
CA GLY A 14 -7.77 8.27 -0.34
C GLY A 14 -6.34 7.72 -0.24
N LYS A 15 -5.56 8.07 0.80
CA LYS A 15 -4.14 7.65 0.94
C LYS A 15 -3.93 6.14 0.84
N SER A 16 -4.75 5.36 1.54
CA SER A 16 -4.61 3.90 1.58
C SER A 16 -4.87 3.30 0.20
N GLU A 17 -5.90 3.75 -0.50
CA GLU A 17 -6.21 3.30 -1.86
C GLU A 17 -5.10 3.67 -2.86
N TYR A 18 -4.55 4.88 -2.74
CA TYR A 18 -3.41 5.29 -3.56
C TYR A 18 -2.17 4.42 -3.30
N ALA A 19 -1.82 4.19 -2.03
CA ALA A 19 -0.67 3.38 -1.65
C ALA A 19 -0.79 1.91 -2.13
N ILE A 20 -1.98 1.33 -2.05
CA ILE A 20 -2.28 -0.02 -2.52
C ILE A 20 -2.10 -0.13 -4.04
N ASN A 21 -2.65 0.82 -4.81
CA ASN A 21 -2.51 0.79 -6.27
C ASN A 21 -1.06 1.05 -6.70
N LEU A 22 -0.36 1.98 -6.06
CA LEU A 22 1.05 2.25 -6.34
C LEU A 22 1.92 1.00 -6.09
N ALA A 23 1.71 0.30 -4.97
CA ALA A 23 2.44 -0.92 -4.67
C ALA A 23 2.18 -2.01 -5.73
N ARG A 24 0.93 -2.14 -6.19
CA ARG A 24 0.59 -3.07 -7.26
C ARG A 24 1.30 -2.70 -8.57
N GLU A 25 1.30 -1.43 -8.97
CA GLU A 25 1.97 -0.97 -10.18
C GLU A 25 3.49 -1.21 -10.12
N CYS A 26 4.13 -0.96 -8.98
CA CYS A 26 5.56 -1.27 -8.77
C CYS A 26 5.86 -2.76 -8.92
N ASN A 27 5.02 -3.62 -8.33
CA ASN A 27 5.18 -5.07 -8.46
C ASN A 27 4.93 -5.56 -9.91
N GLU A 28 3.90 -5.03 -10.60
CA GLU A 28 3.64 -5.34 -12.00
C GLU A 28 4.78 -4.87 -12.94
N ALA A 29 5.53 -3.84 -12.54
CA ALA A 29 6.75 -3.39 -13.21
C ALA A 29 7.99 -4.25 -12.89
N GLY A 30 7.86 -5.28 -12.04
CA GLY A 30 8.94 -6.18 -11.64
C GLY A 30 9.84 -5.64 -10.52
N GLU A 31 9.40 -4.63 -9.78
CA GLU A 31 10.11 -4.15 -8.60
C GLU A 31 9.80 -5.03 -7.38
N ASP A 32 10.83 -5.38 -6.60
CA ASP A 32 10.68 -6.04 -5.29
C ASP A 32 10.00 -5.06 -4.32
N THR A 33 8.68 -5.23 -4.15
CA THR A 33 7.80 -4.22 -3.57
C THR A 33 7.29 -4.67 -2.21
N VAL A 34 7.42 -3.77 -1.22
CA VAL A 34 6.86 -3.96 0.12
C VAL A 34 5.90 -2.84 0.43
N LEU A 35 4.69 -3.19 0.87
CA LEU A 35 3.70 -2.23 1.36
C LEU A 35 3.60 -2.27 2.89
N ALA A 36 3.83 -1.14 3.55
CA ALA A 36 3.70 -0.99 4.99
C ALA A 36 2.62 0.05 5.33
N ASP A 37 1.73 -0.29 6.27
CA ASP A 37 0.68 0.59 6.76
C ASP A 37 1.04 1.10 8.17
N MET A 38 1.12 2.42 8.31
CA MET A 38 1.50 3.11 9.55
C MET A 38 0.32 3.81 10.22
N ASP A 39 -0.92 3.65 9.73
CA ASP A 39 -2.07 4.32 10.30
C ASP A 39 -2.59 3.58 11.55
N VAL A 40 -2.51 4.26 12.70
CA VAL A 40 -2.83 3.67 14.02
C VAL A 40 -4.29 3.90 14.42
N VAL A 41 -5.01 4.81 13.74
CA VAL A 41 -6.26 5.40 14.28
C VAL A 41 -7.55 4.89 13.62
N ASN A 42 -7.54 4.26 12.44
CA ASN A 42 -8.78 4.14 11.64
C ASN A 42 -9.37 2.71 11.48
N PRO A 43 -10.70 2.51 11.65
CA PRO A 43 -11.40 1.25 11.36
C PRO A 43 -11.86 1.06 9.89
N TYR A 44 -11.57 1.99 8.98
CA TYR A 44 -11.93 1.88 7.55
C TYR A 44 -10.75 1.47 6.67
N PHE A 45 -11.06 0.65 5.65
CA PHE A 45 -10.22 0.08 4.58
C PHE A 45 -8.73 0.01 4.88
N ARG A 46 -8.31 -1.15 5.39
CA ARG A 46 -6.94 -1.40 5.83
C ARG A 46 -6.19 -2.17 4.75
N SER A 47 -4.87 -2.00 4.71
CA SER A 47 -3.98 -2.91 3.98
C SER A 47 -4.27 -4.39 4.27
N ARG A 48 -4.73 -4.70 5.50
CA ARG A 48 -5.24 -6.02 5.90
C ARG A 48 -6.37 -6.57 5.04
N ASP A 49 -7.27 -5.73 4.55
CA ASP A 49 -8.42 -6.16 3.76
C ASP A 49 -7.99 -6.65 2.37
N VAL A 50 -6.81 -6.23 1.91
CA VAL A 50 -6.19 -6.66 0.65
C VAL A 50 -5.01 -7.60 0.85
N ARG A 51 -4.69 -7.96 2.09
CA ARG A 51 -3.46 -8.70 2.43
C ARG A 51 -3.36 -10.00 1.67
N ASP A 52 -4.38 -10.85 1.74
CA ASP A 52 -4.31 -12.20 1.16
C ASP A 52 -4.13 -12.12 -0.37
N LYS A 53 -4.83 -11.17 -1.02
CA LYS A 53 -4.67 -10.89 -2.46
C LYS A 53 -3.28 -10.35 -2.81
N PHE A 54 -2.69 -9.53 -1.96
CA PHE A 54 -1.36 -8.94 -2.20
C PHE A 54 -0.25 -9.97 -1.95
N THR A 55 -0.41 -10.83 -0.94
CA THR A 55 0.47 -11.96 -0.71
C THR A 55 0.49 -12.93 -1.90
N GLU A 56 -0.66 -13.20 -2.55
CA GLU A 56 -0.70 -13.97 -3.80
C GLU A 56 0.07 -13.31 -4.94
N LEU A 57 0.17 -11.98 -4.96
CA LEU A 57 0.93 -11.20 -5.93
C LEU A 57 2.42 -11.10 -5.56
N GLY A 58 2.84 -11.58 -4.40
CA GLY A 58 4.21 -11.46 -3.89
C GLY A 58 4.51 -10.12 -3.20
N ILE A 59 3.48 -9.38 -2.77
CA ILE A 59 3.57 -8.07 -2.08
C ILE A 59 3.25 -8.23 -0.59
#